data_AF-A0A7S3S833-F1
#
_entry.id   AF-A0A7S3S833-F1
#
_cell.length_a   1.000
_cell.length_b   1.000
_cell.length_c   1.000
_cell.angle_alpha   90.00
_cell.angle_beta   90.00
_cell.angle_gamma   90.00
#
_symmetry.space_group_name_H-M   'P 1'
#
loop_
_entity.id
_entity.type
_entity.pdbx_description
1 polymer ?
#
loop_
_entity_poly.entity_id
_entity_poly.type
_entity_poly.pdbx_seq_one_letter_code
_entity_poly.pdbx_strand_id
1 'polypeptide(L)'
;HSGDGDRSLDELVSERLERARSSRNASRTSSGAATPAPPSTPPSPPPATASSGAAPANNGPLYRWLAVALLVGTYAAIAASAATIEPKDVDGDSFRDFKLCVGIATAPFGALLRWKLGKLLNGKCTGGPCARWPLGTLTANLLASGLLAALAGLCEYDVFGEVAADGNGAWYAEATLKGVGLGFCGCLSTVSTWINEVNTLLSPRPSAEAAAGYGCGCAGVTYALGSVALGLAVGVPAFGWSEWA
;
A
#
# COMPACT_ATOMS: atom_id res chain seq x y z
N HIS A 1 -4.12 35.43 -53.13
CA HIS A 1 -2.65 35.35 -53.18
C HIS A 1 -2.11 35.23 -51.77
N SER A 2 -1.50 34.07 -51.53
CA SER A 2 -0.43 33.69 -50.62
C SER A 2 0.06 34.66 -49.53
N GLY A 3 0.23 34.08 -48.34
CA GLY A 3 1.39 34.36 -47.50
C GLY A 3 1.06 34.81 -46.08
N ASP A 4 0.59 33.91 -45.21
CA ASP A 4 0.87 34.07 -43.79
C ASP A 4 1.53 32.78 -43.30
N GLY A 5 2.83 32.90 -43.10
CA GLY A 5 3.78 31.82 -42.96
C GLY A 5 3.68 31.15 -41.60
N ASP A 6 3.85 29.83 -41.67
CA ASP A 6 4.06 28.89 -40.59
C ASP A 6 5.16 29.41 -39.63
N ARG A 7 4.76 30.05 -38.53
CA ARG A 7 5.70 30.46 -37.47
C ARG A 7 6.10 29.21 -36.70
N SER A 8 7.38 28.84 -36.82
CA SER A 8 7.96 27.71 -36.10
C SER A 8 7.68 27.81 -34.60
N LEU A 9 7.26 26.70 -33.98
CA LEU A 9 7.04 26.59 -32.55
C LEU A 9 8.25 27.04 -31.71
N ASP A 10 9.45 26.92 -32.25
CA ASP A 10 10.69 27.34 -31.59
C ASP A 10 10.76 28.87 -31.42
N GLU A 11 10.22 29.62 -32.37
CA GLU A 11 10.21 31.07 -32.34
C GLU A 11 9.24 31.58 -31.26
N LEU A 12 8.07 30.93 -31.14
CA LEU A 12 7.09 31.20 -30.08
C LEU A 12 7.61 30.82 -28.68
N VAL A 13 8.41 29.76 -28.57
CA VAL A 13 9.02 29.34 -27.31
C VAL A 13 10.12 30.32 -26.90
N SER A 14 10.96 30.75 -27.83
CA SER A 14 12.03 31.73 -27.57
C SER A 14 11.46 33.06 -27.09
N GLU A 15 10.40 33.57 -27.73
CA GLU A 15 9.75 34.82 -27.35
C GLU A 15 9.12 34.76 -25.94
N ARG A 16 8.58 33.60 -25.55
CA ARG A 16 8.05 33.37 -24.20
C ARG A 16 9.16 33.32 -23.15
N LEU A 17 10.31 32.75 -23.48
CA LEU A 17 11.47 32.70 -22.59
C LEU A 17 12.10 34.08 -22.38
N GLU A 18 12.13 34.91 -23.42
CA GLU A 18 12.60 36.30 -23.33
C GLU A 18 11.68 37.16 -22.47
N ARG A 19 10.36 37.04 -22.63
CA ARG A 19 9.38 37.69 -21.73
C ARG A 19 9.53 37.24 -20.28
N ALA A 20 9.76 35.94 -20.05
CA ALA A 20 10.01 35.42 -18.71
C ALA A 20 11.32 35.96 -18.10
N ARG A 21 12.40 36.07 -18.88
CA ARG A 21 13.66 36.70 -18.44
C ARG A 21 13.51 38.18 -18.14
N SER A 22 12.78 38.92 -18.98
CA SER A 22 12.53 40.34 -18.78
C SER A 22 11.74 40.59 -17.48
N SER A 23 10.71 39.78 -17.20
CA SER A 23 9.96 39.86 -15.92
C SER A 23 10.84 39.56 -14.70
N ARG A 24 11.75 38.58 -14.82
CA ARG A 24 12.67 38.20 -13.74
C ARG A 24 13.71 39.29 -13.47
N ASN A 25 14.21 39.94 -14.51
CA ASN A 25 15.14 41.05 -14.35
C ASN A 25 14.46 42.31 -13.80
N ALA A 26 13.20 42.59 -14.18
CA ALA A 26 12.39 43.66 -13.58
C ALA A 26 12.12 43.42 -12.08
N SER A 27 11.90 42.15 -11.66
CA SER A 27 11.78 41.82 -10.24
C SER A 27 13.10 42.03 -9.46
N ARG A 28 14.26 41.83 -10.12
CA ARG A 28 15.59 42.00 -9.52
C ARG A 28 16.00 43.46 -9.38
N THR A 29 15.59 44.35 -10.28
CA THR A 29 15.92 45.78 -10.21
C THR A 29 15.10 46.54 -9.16
N SER A 30 14.01 45.98 -8.64
CA SER A 30 13.22 46.57 -7.54
C SER A 30 13.79 46.30 -6.14
N SER A 31 14.80 45.44 -6.00
CA SER A 31 15.41 45.08 -4.71
C SER A 31 16.80 45.71 -4.57
N GLY A 32 16.86 47.05 -4.57
CA GLY A 32 18.07 47.82 -4.28
C GLY A 32 18.10 48.31 -2.84
N ALA A 33 19.12 47.86 -2.09
CA ALA A 33 19.75 48.48 -0.92
C ALA A 33 18.89 48.82 0.33
N ALA A 34 18.91 47.91 1.32
CA ALA A 34 18.79 48.27 2.73
C ALA A 34 19.74 47.42 3.59
N THR A 35 20.54 48.10 4.42
CA THR A 35 21.55 47.61 5.38
C THR A 35 20.95 46.61 6.39
N PRO A 36 21.68 45.58 6.88
CA PRO A 36 21.08 44.50 7.65
C PRO A 36 20.80 44.92 9.11
N ALA A 37 19.53 44.83 9.52
CA ALA A 37 19.13 44.81 10.92
C ALA A 37 19.51 43.44 11.55
N PRO A 38 19.81 43.36 12.86
CA PRO A 38 20.10 42.09 13.53
C PRO A 38 18.90 41.15 13.44
N PRO A 39 19.13 39.81 13.37
CA PRO A 39 18.04 38.86 13.19
C PRO A 39 17.12 38.90 14.42
N SER A 40 15.90 39.40 14.22
CA SER A 40 14.80 39.17 15.14
C SER A 40 14.54 37.67 15.17
N THR A 41 14.68 37.07 16.36
CA THR A 41 14.23 35.70 16.63
C THR A 41 12.81 35.54 16.12
N PRO A 42 12.52 34.56 15.24
CA PRO A 42 11.14 34.28 14.86
C PRO A 42 10.35 33.96 16.14
N PRO A 43 9.11 34.45 16.27
CA PRO A 43 8.28 34.10 17.42
C PRO A 43 8.19 32.58 17.49
N SER A 44 8.45 32.05 18.69
CA SER A 44 8.34 30.63 18.98
C SER A 44 7.00 30.12 18.46
N PRO A 45 6.94 28.96 17.77
CA PRO A 45 5.66 28.37 17.43
C PRO A 45 4.84 28.24 18.73
N PRO A 46 3.54 28.56 18.72
CA PRO A 46 2.70 28.31 19.88
C PRO A 46 2.91 26.85 20.29
N PRO A 47 3.01 26.54 21.59
CA PRO A 47 3.18 25.17 22.05
C PRO A 47 2.12 24.34 21.35
N ALA A 48 2.53 23.28 20.66
CA ALA A 48 1.61 22.33 20.07
C ALA A 48 0.66 21.93 21.19
N THR A 49 -0.58 22.43 21.13
CA THR A 49 -1.68 21.89 21.91
C THR A 49 -1.66 20.44 21.53
N ALA A 50 -1.11 19.61 22.41
CA ALA A 50 -1.31 18.19 22.39
C ALA A 50 -2.81 18.06 22.21
N SER A 51 -3.23 17.61 21.03
CA SER A 51 -4.60 17.19 20.85
C SER A 51 -4.78 16.16 21.93
N SER A 52 -5.48 16.56 23.00
CA SER A 52 -5.91 15.65 24.04
C SER A 52 -6.55 14.53 23.27
N GLY A 53 -5.90 13.36 23.24
CA GLY A 53 -6.46 12.19 22.59
C GLY A 53 -7.85 12.08 23.16
N ALA A 54 -8.86 12.31 22.31
CA ALA A 54 -10.25 12.27 22.74
C ALA A 54 -10.38 10.94 23.46
N ALA A 55 -10.67 10.99 24.77
CA ALA A 55 -10.94 9.80 25.55
C ALA A 55 -11.90 8.95 24.71
N PRO A 56 -11.63 7.63 24.52
CA PRO A 56 -12.46 6.81 23.65
C PRO A 56 -13.90 7.05 24.09
N ALA A 57 -14.70 7.62 23.20
CA ALA A 57 -16.08 7.94 23.50
C ALA A 57 -16.68 6.69 24.14
N ASN A 58 -17.33 6.86 25.31
CA ASN A 58 -18.03 5.78 25.97
C ASN A 58 -19.20 5.40 25.07
N ASN A 59 -18.91 4.61 24.04
CA ASN A 59 -19.87 4.10 23.10
C ASN A 59 -20.72 3.13 23.94
N GLY A 60 -21.92 3.57 24.30
CA GLY A 60 -22.82 2.84 25.19
C GLY A 60 -23.04 1.40 24.72
N PRO A 61 -23.51 0.51 25.61
CA PRO A 61 -23.66 -0.92 25.32
C PRO A 61 -24.48 -1.17 24.03
N LEU A 62 -25.47 -0.31 23.74
CA LEU A 62 -26.27 -0.35 22.52
C LEU A 62 -25.42 -0.25 21.25
N TYR A 63 -24.48 0.70 21.16
CA TYR A 63 -23.63 0.85 19.97
C TYR A 63 -22.80 -0.40 19.69
N ARG A 64 -22.27 -1.03 20.76
CA ARG A 64 -21.47 -2.25 20.63
C ARG A 64 -22.31 -3.40 20.10
N TRP A 65 -23.51 -3.58 20.65
CA TRP A 65 -24.44 -4.62 20.17
C TRP A 65 -24.93 -4.35 18.75
N LEU A 66 -25.20 -3.10 18.38
CA LEU A 66 -25.54 -2.73 17.00
C LEU A 66 -24.39 -3.03 16.04
N ALA A 67 -23.15 -2.71 16.40
CA ALA A 67 -21.97 -3.02 15.58
C ALA A 67 -21.78 -4.53 15.40
N VAL A 68 -21.96 -5.31 16.47
CA VAL A 68 -21.91 -6.79 16.40
C VAL A 68 -23.04 -7.33 15.53
N ALA A 69 -24.28 -6.84 15.69
CA ALA A 69 -25.41 -7.27 14.89
C ALA A 69 -25.21 -6.98 13.40
N LEU A 70 -24.68 -5.79 13.07
CA LEU A 70 -24.34 -5.42 11.69
C LEU A 70 -23.25 -6.35 11.12
N LEU A 71 -22.19 -6.62 11.89
CA LEU A 71 -21.13 -7.51 11.45
C LEU A 71 -21.66 -8.93 11.20
N VAL A 72 -22.39 -9.50 12.16
CA VAL A 72 -23.01 -10.83 12.01
C VAL A 72 -23.97 -10.86 10.82
N GLY A 73 -24.79 -9.82 10.67
CA GLY A 73 -25.73 -9.69 9.54
C GLY A 73 -25.02 -9.66 8.19
N THR A 74 -23.91 -8.92 8.07
CA THR A 74 -23.12 -8.89 6.82
C THR A 74 -22.49 -10.25 6.49
N TYR A 75 -21.94 -10.95 7.47
CA TYR A 75 -21.39 -12.30 7.25
C TYR A 75 -22.48 -13.31 6.90
N ALA A 76 -23.65 -13.23 7.55
CA ALA A 76 -24.79 -14.08 7.22
C ALA A 76 -25.29 -13.83 5.79
N ALA A 77 -25.36 -12.57 5.35
CA ALA A 77 -25.74 -12.21 3.99
C ALA A 77 -24.74 -12.75 2.95
N ILE A 78 -23.44 -12.63 3.19
CA ILE A 78 -22.40 -13.19 2.30
C ILE A 78 -22.52 -14.71 2.22
N ALA A 79 -22.70 -15.39 3.35
CA ALA A 79 -22.86 -16.84 3.39
C ALA A 79 -24.14 -17.30 2.66
N ALA A 80 -25.25 -16.59 2.84
CA ALA A 80 -26.50 -16.86 2.12
C ALA A 80 -26.32 -16.67 0.61
N SER A 81 -25.69 -15.58 0.17
CA SER A 81 -25.38 -15.37 -1.24
C SER A 81 -24.53 -16.50 -1.81
N ALA A 82 -23.43 -16.88 -1.13
CA ALA A 82 -22.56 -17.97 -1.57
C ALA A 82 -23.28 -19.32 -1.66
N ALA A 83 -24.20 -19.62 -0.74
CA ALA A 83 -24.97 -20.86 -0.72
C ALA A 83 -25.96 -20.99 -1.89
N THR A 84 -26.35 -19.89 -2.54
CA THR A 84 -27.21 -19.91 -3.73
C THR A 84 -26.45 -20.13 -5.04
N ILE A 85 -25.12 -20.17 -5.01
CA ILE A 85 -24.29 -20.25 -6.21
C ILE A 85 -24.01 -21.70 -6.57
N GLU A 86 -24.56 -22.11 -7.70
CA GLU A 86 -24.35 -23.45 -8.27
C GLU A 86 -23.17 -23.45 -9.25
N PRO A 87 -22.37 -24.53 -9.29
CA PRO A 87 -21.25 -24.68 -10.22
C PRO A 87 -21.81 -24.93 -11.62
N LYS A 88 -21.72 -23.92 -12.49
CA LYS A 88 -22.17 -24.02 -13.89
C LYS A 88 -21.01 -24.09 -14.87
N ASP A 89 -19.99 -23.25 -14.66
CA ASP A 89 -18.82 -23.13 -15.52
C ASP A 89 -17.55 -22.95 -14.66
N VAL A 90 -16.41 -23.46 -15.18
CA VAL A 90 -15.10 -23.44 -14.48
C VAL A 90 -14.52 -22.02 -14.37
N ASP A 91 -14.91 -21.10 -15.26
CA ASP A 91 -14.50 -19.67 -15.24
C ASP A 91 -15.67 -18.71 -15.54
N GLY A 92 -16.91 -19.14 -15.33
CA GLY A 92 -18.10 -18.33 -15.59
C GLY A 92 -18.46 -17.36 -14.47
N ASP A 93 -19.59 -16.66 -14.65
CA ASP A 93 -20.08 -15.68 -13.67
C ASP A 93 -20.28 -16.29 -12.27
N SER A 94 -20.77 -17.53 -12.19
CA SER A 94 -20.94 -18.24 -10.90
C SER A 94 -19.61 -18.45 -10.16
N PHE A 95 -18.52 -18.75 -10.87
CA PHE A 95 -17.20 -18.93 -10.25
C PHE A 95 -16.68 -17.59 -9.72
N ARG A 96 -16.82 -16.53 -10.53
CA ARG A 96 -16.46 -15.17 -10.11
C ARG A 96 -17.24 -14.74 -8.88
N ASP A 97 -18.54 -14.96 -8.86
CA ASP A 97 -19.42 -14.49 -7.79
C ASP A 97 -19.14 -15.22 -6.47
N PHE A 98 -18.90 -16.54 -6.52
CA PHE A 98 -18.51 -17.30 -5.33
C PHE A 98 -17.14 -16.86 -4.81
N LYS A 99 -16.15 -16.74 -5.71
CA LYS A 99 -14.81 -16.21 -5.38
C LYS A 99 -14.88 -14.85 -4.71
N LEU A 100 -15.76 -13.96 -5.17
CA LEU A 100 -15.97 -12.64 -4.58
C LEU A 100 -16.59 -12.73 -3.19
N CYS A 101 -17.59 -13.61 -2.97
CA CYS A 101 -18.17 -13.84 -1.64
C CYS A 101 -17.09 -14.26 -0.63
N VAL A 102 -16.24 -15.22 -1.01
CA VAL A 102 -15.10 -15.66 -0.18
C VAL A 102 -14.11 -14.51 0.04
N GLY A 103 -13.78 -13.74 -0.99
CA GLY A 103 -12.87 -12.60 -0.89
C GLY A 103 -13.37 -11.53 0.08
N ILE A 104 -14.64 -11.14 -0.01
CA ILE A 104 -15.24 -10.15 0.88
C ILE A 104 -15.28 -10.66 2.32
N ALA A 105 -15.61 -11.94 2.53
CA ALA A 105 -15.63 -12.53 3.87
C ALA A 105 -14.23 -12.58 4.52
N THR A 106 -13.18 -12.81 3.73
CA THR A 106 -11.81 -13.03 4.21
C THR A 106 -10.98 -11.75 4.34
N ALA A 107 -11.33 -10.70 3.59
CA ALA A 107 -10.65 -9.40 3.57
C ALA A 107 -10.42 -8.75 4.96
N PRO A 108 -11.41 -8.67 5.87
CA PRO A 108 -11.22 -8.06 7.19
C PRO A 108 -10.12 -8.72 8.01
N PHE A 109 -9.94 -10.04 7.91
CA PHE A 109 -8.90 -10.75 8.65
C PHE A 109 -7.50 -10.41 8.15
N GLY A 110 -7.31 -10.25 6.84
CA GLY A 110 -6.06 -9.78 6.25
C GLY A 110 -5.69 -8.39 6.74
N ALA A 111 -6.67 -7.47 6.76
CA ALA A 111 -6.48 -6.11 7.27
C ALA A 111 -6.14 -6.08 8.78
N LEU A 112 -6.82 -6.89 9.59
CA LEU A 112 -6.54 -7.02 11.02
C LEU A 112 -5.14 -7.57 11.29
N LEU A 113 -4.73 -8.59 10.54
CA LEU A 113 -3.38 -9.16 10.67
C LEU A 113 -2.32 -8.13 10.27
N ARG A 114 -2.50 -7.41 9.15
CA ARG A 114 -1.59 -6.32 8.76
C ARG A 114 -1.48 -5.25 9.85
N TRP A 115 -2.61 -4.84 10.44
CA TRP A 115 -2.61 -3.88 11.55
C TRP A 115 -1.83 -4.40 12.77
N LYS A 116 -2.05 -5.67 13.15
CA LYS A 116 -1.31 -6.30 14.26
C LYS A 116 0.19 -6.37 13.95
N LEU A 117 0.59 -6.78 12.75
CA LEU A 117 1.99 -6.83 12.32
C LEU A 117 2.64 -5.44 12.37
N GLY A 118 1.96 -4.42 11.85
CA GLY A 118 2.39 -3.03 11.94
C GLY A 118 2.63 -2.59 13.40
N LYS A 119 1.67 -2.84 14.29
CA LYS A 119 1.79 -2.51 15.72
C LYS A 119 2.92 -3.28 16.42
N LEU A 120 3.14 -4.52 16.03
CA LEU A 120 4.10 -5.40 16.69
C LEU A 120 5.53 -5.19 16.21
N LEU A 121 5.75 -4.85 14.94
CA LEU A 121 7.07 -4.91 14.30
C LEU A 121 7.57 -3.56 13.76
N ASN A 122 6.68 -2.61 13.38
CA ASN A 122 7.15 -1.32 12.87
C ASN A 122 7.84 -0.52 13.97
N GLY A 123 9.06 -0.06 13.69
CA GLY A 123 9.85 0.76 14.61
C GLY A 123 10.45 0.02 15.80
N LYS A 124 10.40 -1.32 15.85
CA LYS A 124 10.90 -2.10 16.99
C LYS A 124 12.27 -2.74 16.80
N CYS A 125 12.75 -2.90 15.57
CA CYS A 125 14.11 -3.37 15.34
C CYS A 125 15.07 -2.20 15.46
N THR A 126 15.95 -2.24 16.47
CA THR A 126 16.90 -1.16 16.79
C THR A 126 18.35 -1.52 16.43
N GLY A 127 18.60 -2.71 15.89
CA GLY A 127 19.94 -3.21 15.56
C GLY A 127 20.11 -3.58 14.09
N GLY A 128 21.32 -3.36 13.56
CA GLY A 128 21.74 -3.82 12.22
C GLY A 128 21.29 -2.94 11.05
N PRO A 129 21.54 -3.38 9.79
CA PRO A 129 21.24 -2.61 8.58
C PRO A 129 19.75 -2.34 8.35
N CYS A 130 18.87 -3.09 9.03
CA CYS A 130 17.41 -2.96 8.94
C CYS A 130 16.79 -2.18 10.13
N ALA A 131 17.59 -1.53 10.98
CA ALA A 131 17.12 -0.88 12.21
C ALA A 131 16.12 0.29 11.99
N ARG A 132 15.93 0.74 10.75
CA ARG A 132 14.93 1.77 10.41
C ARG A 132 13.79 1.23 9.54
N TRP A 133 13.81 -0.07 9.21
CA TRP A 133 12.85 -0.65 8.29
C TRP A 133 11.50 -0.88 8.99
N PRO A 134 10.38 -0.50 8.35
CA PRO A 134 9.03 -0.88 8.78
C PRO A 134 8.78 -2.38 8.58
N LEU A 135 9.30 -3.18 9.51
CA LEU A 135 9.27 -4.64 9.37
C LEU A 135 7.86 -5.23 9.38
N GLY A 136 6.89 -4.59 10.04
CA GLY A 136 5.50 -5.04 10.01
C GLY A 136 4.89 -4.96 8.62
N THR A 137 5.12 -3.87 7.91
CA THR A 137 4.65 -3.69 6.53
C THR A 137 5.40 -4.63 5.57
N LEU A 138 6.72 -4.76 5.74
CA LEU A 138 7.53 -5.72 4.98
C LEU A 138 7.04 -7.16 5.19
N THR A 139 6.88 -7.59 6.44
CA THR A 139 6.41 -8.93 6.78
C THR A 139 5.00 -9.17 6.24
N ALA A 140 4.09 -8.20 6.34
CA ALA A 140 2.75 -8.33 5.79
C ALA A 140 2.76 -8.55 4.26
N ASN A 141 3.56 -7.78 3.53
CA ASN A 141 3.69 -7.93 2.07
C ASN A 141 4.34 -9.28 1.70
N LEU A 142 5.43 -9.68 2.35
CA LEU A 142 6.09 -10.96 2.07
C LEU A 142 5.21 -12.17 2.41
N LEU A 143 4.48 -12.13 3.53
CA LEU A 143 3.53 -13.17 3.90
C LEU A 143 2.39 -13.26 2.88
N ALA A 144 1.84 -12.13 2.45
CA ALA A 144 0.79 -12.11 1.44
C ALA A 144 1.29 -12.67 0.09
N SER A 145 2.48 -12.29 -0.36
CA SER A 145 3.09 -12.82 -1.59
C SER A 145 3.35 -14.32 -1.50
N GLY A 146 3.95 -14.80 -0.40
CA GLY A 146 4.23 -16.22 -0.22
C GLY A 146 2.96 -17.06 -0.09
N LEU A 147 1.95 -16.56 0.60
CA LEU A 147 0.66 -17.24 0.70
C LEU A 147 -0.06 -17.26 -0.64
N LEU A 148 -0.09 -16.16 -1.38
CA LEU A 148 -0.71 -16.11 -2.72
C LEU A 148 -0.04 -17.10 -3.69
N ALA A 149 1.29 -17.18 -3.65
CA ALA A 149 2.08 -18.18 -4.35
C ALA A 149 1.68 -19.62 -3.98
N ALA A 150 1.61 -19.94 -2.69
CA ALA A 150 1.21 -21.26 -2.22
C ALA A 150 -0.22 -21.62 -2.65
N LEU A 151 -1.16 -20.67 -2.56
CA LEU A 151 -2.54 -20.85 -3.01
C LEU A 151 -2.64 -21.10 -4.51
N ALA A 152 -1.84 -20.38 -5.31
CA ALA A 152 -1.77 -20.59 -6.76
C ALA A 152 -1.24 -21.99 -7.10
N GLY A 153 -0.13 -22.40 -6.49
CA GLY A 153 0.41 -23.75 -6.68
C GLY A 153 -0.58 -24.85 -6.30
N LEU A 154 -1.31 -24.70 -5.18
CA LEU A 154 -2.36 -25.65 -4.80
C LEU A 154 -3.48 -25.78 -5.84
N CYS A 155 -3.76 -24.74 -6.62
CA CYS A 155 -4.74 -24.80 -7.70
C CYS A 155 -4.19 -25.52 -8.94
N GLU A 156 -2.89 -25.40 -9.21
CA GLU A 156 -2.25 -25.98 -10.40
C GLU A 156 -1.92 -27.48 -10.25
N TYR A 157 -1.52 -27.93 -9.06
CA TYR A 157 -1.13 -29.33 -8.83
C TYR A 157 -2.31 -30.32 -8.75
N ASP A 158 -3.52 -29.91 -9.11
CA ASP A 158 -4.76 -30.69 -8.96
C ASP A 158 -4.83 -31.44 -7.61
N VAL A 159 -4.40 -30.77 -6.53
CA VAL A 159 -4.36 -31.35 -5.18
C VAL A 159 -5.77 -31.73 -4.71
N PHE A 160 -6.79 -31.19 -5.37
CA PHE A 160 -8.19 -31.45 -5.11
C PHE A 160 -8.74 -32.67 -5.87
N GLY A 161 -7.92 -33.42 -6.62
CA GLY A 161 -8.35 -34.60 -7.38
C GLY A 161 -9.11 -35.66 -6.55
N GLU A 162 -8.79 -35.82 -5.26
CA GLU A 162 -9.59 -36.68 -4.35
C GLU A 162 -10.87 -35.99 -3.84
N VAL A 163 -10.88 -34.67 -3.66
CA VAL A 163 -12.08 -33.87 -3.32
C VAL A 163 -13.06 -33.78 -4.50
N ALA A 164 -12.57 -34.03 -5.72
CA ALA A 164 -13.33 -34.06 -6.97
C ALA A 164 -14.08 -35.39 -7.22
N ALA A 165 -13.68 -36.48 -6.55
CA ALA A 165 -14.23 -37.82 -6.81
C ALA A 165 -15.73 -37.91 -6.50
N ASP A 166 -16.25 -37.01 -5.65
CA ASP A 166 -17.65 -36.93 -5.25
C ASP A 166 -18.28 -35.55 -5.62
N GLY A 167 -18.31 -35.22 -6.91
CA GLY A 167 -19.09 -34.08 -7.44
C GLY A 167 -18.33 -32.76 -7.60
N ASN A 168 -19.00 -31.61 -7.41
CA ASN A 168 -18.44 -30.28 -7.70
C ASN A 168 -17.44 -29.75 -6.64
N GLY A 169 -16.88 -30.63 -5.80
CA GLY A 169 -16.03 -30.24 -4.66
C GLY A 169 -14.76 -29.48 -5.05
N ALA A 170 -14.09 -29.91 -6.13
CA ALA A 170 -12.89 -29.24 -6.64
C ALA A 170 -13.17 -27.80 -7.09
N TRP A 171 -14.32 -27.55 -7.71
CA TRP A 171 -14.74 -26.22 -8.15
C TRP A 171 -14.85 -25.26 -6.95
N TYR A 172 -15.51 -25.69 -5.87
CA TYR A 172 -15.66 -24.88 -4.66
C TYR A 172 -14.32 -24.66 -3.96
N ALA A 173 -13.45 -25.68 -3.94
CA ALA A 173 -12.13 -25.59 -3.34
C ALA A 173 -11.26 -24.55 -4.08
N GLU A 174 -11.20 -24.64 -5.42
CA GLU A 174 -10.44 -23.71 -6.25
C GLU A 174 -10.98 -22.28 -6.13
N ALA A 175 -12.30 -22.10 -6.22
CA ALA A 175 -12.93 -20.79 -6.07
C ALA A 175 -12.66 -20.19 -4.68
N THR A 176 -12.62 -21.04 -3.65
CA THR A 176 -12.28 -20.65 -2.27
C THR A 176 -10.83 -20.20 -2.18
N LEU A 177 -9.86 -20.98 -2.70
CA LEU A 177 -8.45 -20.59 -2.66
C LEU A 177 -8.20 -19.28 -3.40
N LYS A 178 -8.73 -19.14 -4.62
CA LYS A 178 -8.64 -17.88 -5.40
C LYS A 178 -9.33 -16.73 -4.68
N GLY A 179 -10.44 -16.99 -3.96
CA GLY A 179 -11.15 -16.02 -3.15
C GLY A 179 -10.33 -15.55 -1.93
N VAL A 180 -9.68 -16.47 -1.22
CA VAL A 180 -8.76 -16.17 -0.11
C VAL A 180 -7.58 -15.34 -0.61
N GLY A 181 -7.00 -15.69 -1.76
CA GLY A 181 -5.95 -14.91 -2.41
C GLY A 181 -6.40 -13.47 -2.70
N LEU A 182 -7.61 -13.31 -3.26
CA LEU A 182 -8.19 -12.01 -3.57
C LEU A 182 -8.47 -11.16 -2.32
N GLY A 183 -9.12 -11.75 -1.32
CA GLY A 183 -9.58 -11.05 -0.12
C GLY A 183 -8.51 -10.90 0.94
N PHE A 184 -8.09 -12.02 1.53
CA PHE A 184 -7.14 -12.05 2.64
C PHE A 184 -5.77 -11.52 2.22
N CYS A 185 -5.13 -12.11 1.20
CA CYS A 185 -3.79 -11.67 0.77
C CYS A 185 -3.84 -10.24 0.21
N GLY A 186 -4.91 -9.89 -0.52
CA GLY A 186 -5.16 -8.54 -0.99
C GLY A 186 -5.18 -7.50 0.14
N CYS A 187 -5.91 -7.76 1.22
CA CYS A 187 -6.00 -6.83 2.37
C CYS A 187 -4.82 -6.92 3.35
N LEU A 188 -4.10 -8.05 3.37
CA LEU A 188 -2.88 -8.24 4.14
C LEU A 188 -1.71 -7.48 3.51
N SER A 189 -1.62 -7.45 2.18
CA SER A 189 -0.61 -6.64 1.46
C SER A 189 -1.00 -5.16 1.40
N THR A 190 -0.03 -4.29 1.12
CA THR A 190 -0.27 -2.86 0.90
C THR A 190 0.89 -2.21 0.14
N VAL A 191 0.55 -1.46 -0.91
CA VAL A 191 1.49 -0.57 -1.63
C VAL A 191 1.41 0.86 -1.09
N SER A 192 0.22 1.33 -0.73
CA SER A 192 0.02 2.72 -0.24
C SER A 192 0.77 3.01 1.05
N THR A 193 0.72 2.10 2.02
CA THR A 193 1.48 2.23 3.28
C THR A 193 2.99 2.18 3.00
N TRP A 194 3.41 1.24 2.14
CA TRP A 194 4.81 1.07 1.75
C TRP A 194 5.37 2.33 1.07
N ILE A 195 4.63 2.95 0.14
CA ILE A 195 5.04 4.22 -0.50
C ILE A 195 5.19 5.32 0.55
N ASN A 196 4.25 5.46 1.48
CA ASN A 196 4.33 6.48 2.53
C ASN A 196 5.54 6.28 3.45
N GLU A 197 5.86 5.03 3.79
CA GLU A 197 7.04 4.69 4.58
C GLU A 197 8.34 5.00 3.82
N VAL A 198 8.43 4.61 2.55
CA VAL A 198 9.57 4.91 1.68
C VAL A 198 9.76 6.44 1.60
N ASN A 199 8.71 7.20 1.32
CA ASN A 199 8.76 8.66 1.26
C ASN A 199 9.23 9.28 2.59
N THR A 200 8.76 8.74 3.72
CA THR A 200 9.16 9.19 5.05
C THR A 200 10.63 8.90 5.33
N LEU A 201 11.17 7.78 4.84
CA LEU A 201 12.57 7.39 5.00
C LEU A 201 13.51 8.10 4.01
N LEU A 202 13.00 8.55 2.86
CA LEU A 202 13.72 9.37 1.88
C LEU A 202 13.79 10.85 2.29
N SER A 203 12.87 11.30 3.14
CA SER A 203 12.79 12.71 3.55
C SER A 203 13.97 13.10 4.46
N PRO A 204 14.62 14.26 4.22
CA PRO A 204 15.70 14.76 5.09
C PRO A 204 15.21 14.99 6.52
N ARG A 205 15.97 14.54 7.54
CA ARG A 205 15.68 14.80 8.96
C ARG A 205 16.56 15.93 9.54
N PRO A 206 16.06 16.76 10.47
CA PRO A 206 16.85 17.81 11.12
C PRO A 206 18.00 17.25 12.00
N SER A 207 19.22 17.56 11.54
CA SER A 207 20.57 17.67 12.15
C SER A 207 21.07 16.85 13.35
N ALA A 208 20.27 16.36 14.30
CA ALA A 208 20.83 15.58 15.43
C ALA A 208 21.19 14.14 15.03
N GLU A 209 20.39 13.51 14.17
CA GLU A 209 20.63 12.16 13.63
C GLU A 209 21.41 12.17 12.31
N ALA A 210 21.39 13.31 11.59
CA ALA A 210 22.18 13.49 10.37
C ALA A 210 23.70 13.60 10.66
N ALA A 211 24.06 14.06 11.87
CA ALA A 211 25.45 14.18 12.33
C ALA A 211 26.14 12.82 12.59
N ALA A 212 25.37 11.73 12.74
CA ALA A 212 25.90 10.38 12.94
C ALA A 212 26.30 9.66 11.63
N GLY A 213 26.40 10.38 10.51
CA GLY A 213 26.97 9.87 9.26
C GLY A 213 25.99 9.18 8.28
N TYR A 214 24.70 9.07 8.61
CA TYR A 214 23.69 8.41 7.76
C TYR A 214 22.50 9.33 7.41
N GLY A 215 22.79 10.61 7.11
CA GLY A 215 21.80 11.61 6.70
C GLY A 215 21.37 11.58 5.23
N CYS A 216 21.94 10.69 4.41
CA CYS A 216 21.48 10.45 3.04
C CYS A 216 20.29 9.49 3.10
N GLY A 217 19.26 9.65 2.25
CA GLY A 217 18.07 8.78 2.17
C GLY A 217 18.32 7.28 1.90
N CYS A 218 19.55 6.78 2.11
CA CYS A 218 19.98 5.40 2.05
C CYS A 218 19.03 4.44 2.79
N ALA A 219 18.45 4.82 3.93
CA ALA A 219 17.47 3.98 4.62
C ALA A 219 16.20 3.76 3.79
N GLY A 220 15.70 4.80 3.11
CA GLY A 220 14.57 4.70 2.21
C GLY A 220 14.89 3.91 0.95
N VAL A 221 16.06 4.15 0.34
CA VAL A 221 16.52 3.41 -0.84
C VAL A 221 16.75 1.93 -0.53
N THR A 222 17.46 1.62 0.57
CA THR A 222 17.71 0.23 0.98
C THR A 222 16.42 -0.49 1.35
N TYR A 223 15.47 0.18 2.02
CA TYR A 223 14.15 -0.41 2.29
C TYR A 223 13.36 -0.67 1.01
N ALA A 224 13.32 0.31 0.08
CA ALA A 224 12.61 0.14 -1.19
C ALA A 224 13.20 -1.01 -2.01
N LEU A 225 14.51 -0.99 -2.27
CA LEU A 225 15.18 -2.05 -3.05
C LEU A 225 15.16 -3.39 -2.32
N GLY A 226 15.39 -3.41 -1.01
CA GLY A 226 15.39 -4.62 -0.20
C GLY A 226 14.02 -5.28 -0.15
N SER A 227 12.95 -4.50 0.02
CA SER A 227 11.57 -5.02 0.03
C SER A 227 11.17 -5.62 -1.33
N VAL A 228 11.54 -4.98 -2.43
CA VAL A 228 11.31 -5.51 -3.79
C VAL A 228 12.14 -6.78 -4.01
N ALA A 229 13.43 -6.76 -3.66
CA ALA A 229 14.30 -7.93 -3.80
C ALA A 229 13.80 -9.14 -3.00
N LEU A 230 13.36 -8.92 -1.75
CA LEU A 230 12.75 -9.96 -0.93
C LEU A 230 11.42 -10.45 -1.51
N GLY A 231 10.59 -9.54 -2.05
CA GLY A 231 9.35 -9.91 -2.73
C GLY A 231 9.61 -10.79 -3.95
N LEU A 232 10.60 -10.44 -4.77
CA LEU A 232 11.04 -11.26 -5.91
C LEU A 232 11.63 -12.60 -5.45
N ALA A 233 12.43 -12.61 -4.38
CA ALA A 233 12.99 -13.85 -3.84
C ALA A 233 11.90 -14.81 -3.32
N VAL A 234 10.74 -14.30 -2.91
CA VAL A 234 9.57 -15.11 -2.58
C VAL A 234 8.80 -15.52 -3.84
N GLY A 235 8.59 -14.58 -4.76
CA GLY A 235 7.76 -14.79 -5.95
C GLY A 235 8.39 -15.67 -7.03
N VAL A 236 9.69 -15.50 -7.33
CA VAL A 236 10.37 -16.21 -8.41
C VAL A 236 10.45 -17.72 -8.15
N PRO A 237 10.82 -18.21 -6.96
CA PRO A 237 10.79 -19.65 -6.69
C PRO A 237 9.38 -20.23 -6.75
N ALA A 238 8.37 -19.47 -6.32
CA ALA A 238 6.98 -19.92 -6.40
C ALA A 238 6.50 -20.08 -7.86
N PHE A 239 6.83 -19.10 -8.72
CA PHE A 239 6.51 -19.14 -10.15
C PHE A 239 7.40 -20.13 -10.93
N GLY A 240 8.62 -20.37 -10.45
CA GLY A 240 9.47 -21.41 -10.98
C GLY A 240 8.90 -22.78 -10.66
N TRP A 241 8.55 -23.02 -9.40
CA TRP A 241 8.00 -24.30 -8.95
C TRP A 241 6.79 -24.74 -9.79
N SER A 242 5.86 -23.83 -10.07
CA SER A 242 4.67 -24.07 -10.92
C SER A 242 4.96 -24.52 -12.35
N GLU A 243 6.10 -24.16 -12.94
CA GLU A 243 6.44 -24.50 -14.33
C GLU A 243 7.22 -25.82 -14.44
N TRP A 244 7.87 -26.27 -13.35
CA TRP A 244 8.81 -27.41 -13.36
C TRP A 244 8.30 -28.67 -12.65
N ALA A 245 7.20 -28.59 -11.90
CA ALA A 245 6.59 -29.74 -11.22
C ALA A 245 5.25 -30.09 -11.86
#